data_AF-A0A9N9DEV6-F1
#
_entry.id   AF-A0A9N9DEV6-F1
#
_cell.length_a   1.000
_cell.length_b   1.000
_cell.length_c   1.000
_cell.angle_alpha   90.00
_cell.angle_beta   90.00
_cell.angle_gamma   90.00
#
_symmetry.space_group_name_H-M   'P 1'
#
loop_
_entity.id
_entity.type
_entity.pdbx_description
1 polymer ?
#
loop_
_entity_poly.entity_id
_entity_poly.type
_entity_poly.pdbx_seq_one_letter_code
_entity_poly.pdbx_strand_id
1 'polypeptide(L)'
;MTGSADGSVHVFYDPNISVRGAKLCVVKEPKKRAVDDYEINRPIIAPHSLSLFRNDRPKSTKRQREKLRKDPIASHRPDLPVSGPGKGGKIGSSLTQHIMSELIKDTTRDVDPREALLKYAKVSEDDPQWIGE
;
A
#
# COMPACT_ATOMS: atom_id res chain seq x y z
N MET A 1 -16.50 45.39 -0.18
CA MET A 1 -15.76 44.39 -0.96
C MET A 1 -15.45 45.00 -2.31
N THR A 2 -14.28 44.74 -2.89
CA THR A 2 -13.93 45.19 -4.23
C THR A 2 -13.47 43.98 -5.04
N GLY A 3 -14.01 43.83 -6.25
CA GLY A 3 -13.53 42.85 -7.23
C GLY A 3 -12.69 43.57 -8.28
N SER A 4 -11.52 43.00 -8.59
CA SER A 4 -10.64 43.50 -9.65
C SER A 4 -10.78 42.65 -10.91
N ALA A 5 -10.41 43.20 -12.07
CA ALA A 5 -10.43 42.49 -13.35
C ALA A 5 -9.51 41.25 -13.37
N ASP A 6 -8.52 41.20 -12.48
CA ASP A 6 -7.59 40.07 -12.31
C ASP A 6 -8.23 38.85 -11.63
N GLY A 7 -9.52 38.92 -11.27
CA GLY A 7 -10.24 37.86 -10.57
C GLY A 7 -9.97 37.81 -9.06
N SER A 8 -9.20 38.76 -8.53
CA SER A 8 -9.01 38.92 -7.08
C SER A 8 -10.20 39.62 -6.44
N VAL A 9 -10.55 39.19 -5.22
CA VAL A 9 -11.59 39.81 -4.39
C VAL A 9 -10.98 40.28 -3.09
N HIS A 10 -11.01 41.58 -2.84
CA HIS A 10 -10.53 42.17 -1.60
C HIS A 10 -11.70 42.46 -0.66
N VAL A 11 -11.61 41.94 0.56
CA VAL A 11 -12.62 42.11 1.60
C VAL A 11 -12.00 42.84 2.78
N PHE A 12 -12.38 44.11 2.94
CA PHE A 12 -12.00 44.91 4.10
C PHE A 12 -12.90 44.57 5.29
N TYR A 13 -12.31 44.31 6.44
CA TYR A 13 -13.02 44.09 7.70
C TYR A 13 -12.18 44.63 8.86
N ASP A 14 -12.86 44.98 9.95
CA ASP A 14 -12.24 45.39 11.22
C ASP A 14 -12.27 44.19 12.20
N PRO A 15 -11.12 43.74 12.76
CA PRO A 15 -11.09 42.63 13.72
C PRO A 15 -11.93 42.82 14.97
N ASN A 16 -12.19 44.05 15.41
CA ASN A 16 -12.89 44.32 16.67
C ASN A 16 -14.39 44.55 16.45
N ILE A 17 -14.76 45.28 15.40
CA ILE A 17 -16.15 45.68 15.14
C ILE A 17 -16.88 44.63 14.29
N SER A 18 -16.18 43.95 13.38
CA SER A 18 -16.83 43.05 12.43
C SER A 18 -17.23 41.72 13.08
N VAL A 19 -18.48 41.32 12.84
CA VAL A 19 -19.08 40.08 13.34
C VAL A 19 -19.32 39.12 12.17
N ARG A 20 -18.82 37.87 12.29
CA ARG A 20 -18.98 36.80 11.29
C ARG A 20 -18.43 37.20 9.90
N GLY A 21 -19.00 36.66 8.82
CA GLY A 21 -18.64 36.98 7.43
C GLY A 21 -17.19 36.66 7.11
N ALA A 22 -16.43 37.68 6.70
CA ALA A 22 -15.01 37.60 6.39
C ALA A 22 -14.19 36.97 7.53
N LYS A 23 -14.57 37.24 8.78
CA LYS A 23 -13.89 36.70 9.96
C LYS A 23 -13.96 35.17 10.04
N LEU A 24 -15.03 34.55 9.53
CA LEU A 24 -15.17 33.09 9.53
C LEU A 24 -14.18 32.43 8.58
N CYS A 25 -13.92 33.03 7.42
CA CYS A 25 -12.97 32.49 6.45
C CYS A 25 -11.52 32.71 6.89
N VAL A 26 -11.23 33.82 7.57
CA VAL A 26 -9.88 34.15 8.03
C VAL A 26 -9.47 33.37 9.29
N VAL A 27 -10.39 33.21 10.26
CA VAL A 27 -10.08 32.52 11.53
C VAL A 27 -10.08 31.00 11.37
N LYS A 28 -10.80 30.48 10.37
CA LYS A 28 -10.88 29.04 10.14
C LYS A 28 -9.58 28.54 9.52
N GLU A 29 -8.73 27.95 10.35
CA GLU A 29 -7.53 27.24 9.90
C GLU A 29 -7.92 26.14 8.88
N PRO A 30 -7.14 25.94 7.80
CA PRO A 30 -7.35 24.81 6.91
C PRO A 30 -7.35 23.50 7.71
N LYS A 31 -8.27 22.59 7.38
CA LYS A 31 -8.35 21.28 8.04
C LYS A 31 -6.98 20.59 7.94
N LYS A 32 -6.38 20.25 9.08
CA LYS A 32 -5.17 19.42 9.12
C LYS A 32 -5.49 18.08 8.48
N ARG A 33 -4.67 17.66 7.51
CA ARG A 33 -4.88 16.37 6.84
C ARG A 33 -4.73 15.26 7.87
N ALA A 34 -5.77 14.44 8.01
CA ALA A 34 -5.68 13.23 8.80
C ALA A 34 -4.79 12.21 8.07
N VAL A 35 -4.16 11.30 8.81
CA VAL A 35 -3.41 10.17 8.21
C VAL A 35 -4.34 9.30 7.34
N ASP A 36 -5.63 9.26 7.68
CA ASP A 36 -6.66 8.57 6.90
C ASP A 36 -7.16 9.36 5.67
N ASP A 37 -6.84 10.66 5.54
CA ASP A 37 -7.18 11.48 4.36
C ASP A 37 -6.23 11.19 3.17
N TYR A 38 -5.54 10.05 3.17
CA TYR A 38 -4.57 9.64 2.16
C TYR A 38 -5.27 9.05 0.92
N GLU A 39 -5.86 9.91 0.10
CA GLU A 39 -6.35 9.52 -1.24
C GLU A 39 -5.18 9.42 -2.24
N ILE A 40 -4.51 8.27 -2.29
CA ILE A 40 -3.34 8.03 -3.17
C ILE A 40 -3.71 8.06 -4.66
N ASN A 41 -4.96 7.74 -5.02
CA ASN A 41 -5.26 7.36 -6.40
C ASN A 41 -6.57 8.00 -6.90
N ARG A 42 -6.53 9.31 -7.14
CA ARG A 42 -7.53 9.95 -7.99
C ARG A 42 -7.10 9.72 -9.44
N PRO A 43 -7.81 8.87 -10.22
CA PRO A 43 -7.42 8.63 -11.60
C PRO A 43 -7.54 9.91 -12.40
N ILE A 44 -6.47 10.30 -13.10
CA ILE A 44 -6.49 11.42 -14.04
C ILE A 44 -7.39 11.04 -15.21
N ILE A 45 -8.52 11.74 -15.36
CA ILE A 45 -9.51 11.46 -16.41
C ILE A 45 -9.17 12.32 -17.62
N ALA A 46 -8.67 11.69 -18.69
CA ALA A 46 -8.48 12.32 -19.98
C ALA A 46 -9.69 12.02 -20.90
N PRO A 47 -10.63 12.97 -21.13
CA PRO A 47 -11.82 12.71 -21.93
C PRO A 47 -11.56 12.53 -23.43
N HIS A 48 -10.44 13.08 -23.95
CA HIS A 48 -10.08 13.08 -25.36
C HIS A 48 -8.84 12.23 -25.70
N SER A 49 -8.40 11.35 -24.79
CA SER A 49 -7.30 10.42 -25.10
C SER A 49 -7.75 9.37 -26.10
N LEU A 50 -6.85 8.93 -26.99
CA LEU A 50 -7.08 7.77 -27.87
C LEU A 50 -7.54 6.55 -27.06
N SER A 51 -8.31 5.67 -27.69
CA SER A 51 -8.85 4.45 -27.05
C SER A 51 -7.76 3.58 -26.42
N LEU A 52 -6.58 3.52 -27.02
CA LEU A 52 -5.40 2.80 -26.51
C LEU A 52 -4.87 3.35 -25.17
N PHE A 53 -5.06 4.65 -24.90
CA PHE A 53 -4.63 5.31 -23.66
C PHE A 53 -5.79 5.52 -22.67
N ARG A 54 -6.99 5.03 -23.00
CA ARG A 54 -8.17 5.18 -22.16
C ARG A 54 -8.14 4.13 -21.05
N ASN A 55 -7.86 4.57 -19.83
CA ASN A 55 -7.95 3.71 -18.66
C ASN A 55 -9.37 3.15 -18.50
N ASP A 56 -9.45 1.84 -18.23
CA ASP A 56 -10.69 1.09 -18.12
C ASP A 56 -11.42 1.47 -16.82
N ARG A 57 -12.34 2.44 -16.93
CA ARG A 57 -12.97 3.06 -15.75
C ARG A 57 -14.07 2.17 -15.18
N PRO A 58 -13.99 1.72 -13.91
CA PRO A 58 -15.14 1.12 -13.26
C PRO A 58 -16.23 2.19 -13.10
N LYS A 59 -17.37 2.00 -13.79
CA LYS A 59 -18.53 2.93 -13.71
C LYS A 59 -19.19 2.94 -12.33
N SER A 60 -18.96 1.93 -11.50
CA SER A 60 -19.55 1.78 -10.17
C SER A 60 -18.66 0.93 -9.27
N THR A 61 -18.58 1.29 -7.99
CA THR A 61 -17.89 0.51 -6.95
C THR A 61 -18.40 -0.93 -6.87
N LYS A 62 -19.69 -1.17 -7.16
CA LYS A 62 -20.27 -2.54 -7.19
C LYS A 62 -19.60 -3.39 -8.25
N ARG A 63 -19.48 -2.87 -9.48
CA ARG A 63 -18.88 -3.58 -10.62
C ARG A 63 -17.38 -3.84 -10.41
N GLN A 64 -16.69 -2.91 -9.74
CA GLN A 64 -15.28 -3.10 -9.36
C GLN A 64 -15.12 -4.26 -8.38
N ARG A 65 -15.96 -4.33 -7.33
CA ARG A 65 -15.94 -5.45 -6.37
C ARG A 65 -16.27 -6.77 -7.03
N GLU A 66 -17.22 -6.79 -7.95
CA GLU A 66 -17.56 -8.00 -8.72
C GLU A 66 -16.39 -8.46 -9.61
N LYS A 67 -15.65 -7.54 -10.24
CA LYS A 67 -14.45 -7.88 -11.03
C LYS A 67 -13.35 -8.44 -10.12
N LEU A 68 -13.04 -7.76 -9.01
CA LEU A 68 -12.04 -8.23 -8.03
C LEU A 68 -12.39 -9.59 -7.43
N ARG A 69 -13.68 -9.91 -7.27
CA ARG A 69 -14.12 -11.24 -6.79
C ARG A 69 -13.94 -12.36 -7.81
N LYS A 70 -13.89 -12.04 -9.10
CA LYS A 70 -13.65 -13.03 -10.16
C LYS A 70 -12.18 -13.43 -10.24
N ASP A 71 -11.28 -12.54 -9.82
CA ASP A 71 -9.85 -12.80 -9.84
C ASP A 71 -9.48 -13.73 -8.67
N PRO A 72 -9.01 -14.96 -8.94
CA PRO A 72 -8.79 -15.96 -7.89
C PRO A 72 -7.70 -15.54 -6.89
N ILE A 73 -6.72 -14.75 -7.34
CA ILE A 73 -5.63 -14.24 -6.51
C ILE A 73 -6.08 -13.06 -5.66
N ALA A 74 -6.77 -12.07 -6.24
CA ALA A 74 -7.19 -10.86 -5.53
C ALA A 74 -8.37 -11.09 -4.57
N SER A 75 -9.19 -12.10 -4.87
CA SER A 75 -10.31 -12.53 -4.00
C SER A 75 -9.87 -13.49 -2.88
N HIS A 76 -8.66 -14.04 -2.96
CA HIS A 76 -8.14 -14.96 -1.96
C HIS A 76 -7.94 -14.23 -0.63
N ARG A 77 -8.70 -14.62 0.39
CA ARG A 77 -8.45 -14.16 1.76
C ARG A 77 -7.23 -14.90 2.30
N PRO A 78 -6.26 -14.21 2.92
CA PRO A 78 -5.14 -14.89 3.58
C PRO A 78 -5.63 -15.95 4.57
N ASP A 79 -4.94 -17.08 4.60
CA ASP A 79 -5.26 -18.17 5.52
C ASP A 79 -5.15 -17.68 6.96
N LEU A 80 -6.16 -18.00 7.77
CA LEU A 80 -6.13 -17.66 9.18
C LEU A 80 -5.08 -18.53 9.90
N PRO A 81 -4.43 -17.99 10.94
CA PRO A 81 -3.58 -18.81 11.79
C PRO A 81 -4.39 -19.94 12.43
N VAL A 82 -3.85 -21.15 12.42
CA VAL A 82 -4.52 -22.33 12.97
C VAL A 82 -4.39 -22.30 14.49
N SER A 83 -5.52 -22.08 15.17
CA SER A 83 -5.62 -22.19 16.62
C SER A 83 -5.97 -23.62 17.03
N GLY A 84 -5.21 -24.20 17.97
CA GLY A 84 -5.39 -25.58 18.45
C GLY A 84 -4.43 -26.60 17.81
N PRO A 85 -4.66 -27.91 18.04
CA PRO A 85 -3.84 -28.96 17.44
C PRO A 85 -3.94 -28.90 15.91
N GLY A 86 -2.79 -28.79 15.24
CA GLY A 86 -2.69 -28.55 13.80
C GLY A 86 -3.57 -29.50 12.96
N LYS A 87 -4.12 -28.98 11.86
CA LYS A 87 -5.01 -29.72 10.95
C LYS A 87 -4.60 -29.50 9.50
N GLY A 88 -4.61 -30.57 8.70
CA GLY A 88 -4.36 -30.50 7.25
C GLY A 88 -2.91 -30.19 6.87
N GLY A 89 -1.93 -30.70 7.64
CA GLY A 89 -0.50 -30.47 7.38
C GLY A 89 0.05 -29.14 7.89
N LYS A 90 -0.80 -28.27 8.44
CA LYS A 90 -0.39 -27.02 9.11
C LYS A 90 -0.25 -27.27 10.61
N ILE A 91 0.91 -26.89 11.15
CA ILE A 91 1.19 -26.93 12.60
C ILE A 91 0.49 -25.72 13.22
N GLY A 92 -0.39 -25.95 14.21
CA GLY A 92 -1.08 -24.88 14.92
C GLY A 92 -0.13 -24.09 15.83
N SER A 93 -0.51 -22.87 16.18
CA SER A 93 0.28 -21.97 17.02
C SER A 93 0.28 -22.40 18.50
N SER A 94 0.91 -23.53 18.79
CA SER A 94 1.10 -24.07 20.14
C SER A 94 2.48 -23.70 20.68
N LEU A 95 2.66 -23.71 22.01
CA LEU A 95 3.95 -23.60 22.69
C LEU A 95 4.99 -24.56 22.09
N THR A 96 4.54 -25.76 21.71
CA THR A 96 5.39 -26.79 21.09
C THR A 96 5.96 -26.39 19.73
N GLN A 97 5.35 -25.44 19.01
CA GLN A 97 5.87 -24.94 17.73
C GLN A 97 7.19 -24.18 17.93
N HIS A 98 7.26 -23.32 18.95
CA HIS A 98 8.47 -22.53 19.24
C HIS A 98 9.61 -23.44 19.71
N ILE A 99 9.27 -24.46 20.49
CA ILE A 99 10.22 -25.49 20.93
C ILE A 99 10.68 -26.33 19.73
N MET A 100 9.77 -26.73 18.83
CA MET A 100 10.13 -27.49 17.63
C MET A 100 10.95 -26.69 16.63
N SER A 101 10.72 -25.38 16.46
CA SER A 101 11.58 -24.55 15.58
C SER A 101 13.02 -24.48 16.08
N GLU A 102 13.22 -24.54 17.40
CA GLU A 102 14.54 -24.62 18.02
C GLU A 102 15.12 -26.06 17.95
N LEU A 103 14.27 -27.08 17.92
CA LEU A 103 14.65 -28.49 17.83
C LEU A 103 14.95 -28.96 16.40
N ILE A 104 14.39 -28.32 15.37
CA ILE A 104 14.72 -28.58 13.97
C ILE A 104 16.19 -28.19 13.81
N LYS A 105 17.02 -29.23 13.70
CA LYS A 105 18.47 -29.13 13.61
C LYS A 105 18.87 -28.09 12.57
N ASP A 106 19.68 -27.13 12.99
CA ASP A 106 20.37 -26.25 12.07
C ASP A 106 21.32 -27.10 11.21
N THR A 107 20.88 -27.41 9.99
CA THR A 107 21.62 -28.24 9.03
C THR A 107 22.83 -27.52 8.44
N THR A 108 23.09 -26.25 8.81
CA THR A 108 24.34 -25.56 8.43
C THR A 108 25.59 -26.31 8.90
N ARG A 109 25.49 -27.10 9.98
CA ARG A 109 26.61 -27.90 10.51
C ARG A 109 26.85 -29.20 9.76
N ASP A 110 25.84 -29.73 9.06
CA ASP A 110 25.89 -31.02 8.36
C ASP A 110 26.34 -30.87 6.89
N VAL A 111 26.49 -29.65 6.38
CA VAL A 111 26.96 -29.38 5.00
C VAL A 111 28.48 -29.26 4.96
N ASP A 112 29.12 -30.01 4.06
CA ASP A 112 30.55 -29.89 3.83
C ASP A 112 30.92 -28.48 3.33
N PRO A 113 31.91 -27.80 3.96
CA PRO A 113 32.22 -26.40 3.66
C PRO A 113 32.69 -26.20 2.22
N ARG A 114 33.33 -27.22 1.63
CA ARG A 114 33.78 -27.22 0.23
C ARG A 114 32.60 -27.17 -0.74
N GLU A 115 31.57 -27.97 -0.51
CA GLU A 115 30.41 -28.03 -1.39
C GLU A 115 29.61 -26.74 -1.32
N ALA A 116 29.48 -26.13 -0.13
CA ALA A 116 28.85 -24.84 0.04
C ALA A 116 29.55 -23.76 -0.81
N LEU A 117 30.87 -23.64 -0.71
CA LEU A 117 31.64 -22.67 -1.52
C LEU A 117 31.49 -22.92 -3.02
N LEU A 118 31.55 -24.18 -3.46
CA LEU A 118 31.45 -24.53 -4.88
C LEU A 118 30.03 -24.30 -5.44
N LYS A 119 28.99 -24.48 -4.62
CA LYS A 119 27.61 -24.13 -4.96
C LYS A 119 27.48 -22.63 -5.25
N TYR A 120 28.01 -21.78 -4.38
CA TYR A 120 27.94 -20.33 -4.58
C TYR A 120 28.81 -19.85 -5.74
N ALA A 121 29.97 -20.47 -5.98
CA ALA A 121 30.80 -20.17 -7.15
C ALA A 121 30.03 -20.38 -8.48
N LYS A 122 29.34 -21.52 -8.63
CA LYS A 122 28.49 -21.79 -9.80
C LYS A 122 27.35 -20.77 -9.95
N VAL A 123 26.68 -20.43 -8.85
CA VAL A 123 25.59 -19.43 -8.86
C VAL A 123 26.11 -18.05 -9.29
N SER A 124 27.33 -17.68 -8.89
CA SER A 124 27.95 -16.42 -9.30
C SER A 124 28.39 -16.39 -10.76
N GLU A 125 28.78 -17.52 -11.34
CA GLU A 125 29.06 -17.63 -12.79
C GLU A 125 27.77 -17.54 -13.62
N ASP A 126 26.69 -18.19 -13.15
CA ASP A 126 25.42 -18.28 -13.89
C ASP A 126 24.57 -16.99 -13.80
N ASP A 127 24.53 -16.31 -12.65
CA ASP A 127 23.76 -15.05 -12.44
C ASP A 127 24.50 -14.07 -11.50
N PRO A 128 25.45 -13.27 -12.03
CA PRO A 128 26.20 -12.30 -11.25
C PRO A 128 25.32 -11.10 -10.85
N GLN A 129 24.76 -11.16 -9.63
CA GLN A 129 23.89 -10.09 -9.11
C GLN A 129 24.61 -8.92 -8.44
N TRP A 130 25.81 -9.12 -7.90
CA TRP A 130 26.52 -8.08 -7.10
C TRP A 130 27.92 -7.73 -7.59
N ILE A 131 28.57 -8.60 -8.35
CA ILE A 131 29.88 -8.35 -8.96
C ILE A 131 29.61 -8.29 -10.45
N GLY A 132 29.43 -7.09 -10.99
CA GLY A 132 29.40 -6.88 -12.43
C GLY A 132 30.82 -6.96 -12.99
N GLU A 133 30.97 -7.57 -14.17
CA GLU A 133 32.16 -7.35 -15.01
C GLU A 133 32.27 -5.88 -15.44
#